data_AF-A0A946Z847-F1
#
_entry.id   AF-A0A946Z847-F1
#
_cell.length_a   1.000
_cell.length_b   1.000
_cell.length_c   1.000
_cell.angle_alpha   90.00
_cell.angle_beta   90.00
_cell.angle_gamma   90.00
#
_symmetry.space_group_name_H-M   'P 1'
#
loop_
_entity.id
_entity.type
_entity.pdbx_description
1 polymer ?
#
loop_
_entity_poly.entity_id
_entity_poly.type
_entity_poly.pdbx_seq_one_letter_code
_entity_poly.pdbx_strand_id
1 'polypeptide(L)'
;MRALANILLILLATSGTLYAQLAVTDDLYLVLKQQDSILFHAAFNTCDDAVMTAMFTEDFEFYHDKGGITEGRETFLKQFRENCAGREAGQSQPSKRILFPKSLEVHPLKNNGVLYGAIQHGMHEFEFLNGNGEYQKGDIARFTHLWILEQGKWKVKRELSYDHVSRTDLTN
;
A
#
# COMPACT_ATOMS: atom_id res chain seq x y z
N MET A 1 -30.65 -34.48 50.74
CA MET A 1 -29.39 -35.14 50.32
C MET A 1 -29.44 -35.30 48.81
N ARG A 2 -28.45 -34.72 48.10
CA ARG A 2 -27.76 -35.20 46.88
C ARG A 2 -28.67 -35.74 45.73
N ALA A 3 -28.59 -35.28 44.49
CA ALA A 3 -27.41 -34.84 43.75
C ALA A 3 -27.82 -33.98 42.55
N LEU A 4 -27.00 -32.98 42.31
CA LEU A 4 -26.89 -32.20 41.08
C LEU A 4 -26.37 -33.11 39.96
N ALA A 5 -26.91 -33.00 38.75
CA ALA A 5 -26.22 -33.44 37.54
C ALA A 5 -26.37 -32.33 36.49
N ASN A 6 -25.43 -31.40 36.57
CA ASN A 6 -25.27 -30.26 35.69
C ASN A 6 -25.10 -30.72 34.23
N ILE A 7 -26.08 -30.43 33.37
CA ILE A 7 -25.81 -30.32 31.93
C ILE A 7 -25.49 -28.85 31.66
N LEU A 8 -24.31 -28.43 32.13
CA LEU A 8 -23.69 -27.21 31.66
C LEU A 8 -22.97 -27.60 30.37
N LEU A 9 -23.65 -27.42 29.24
CA LEU A 9 -23.06 -27.57 27.91
C LEU A 9 -21.94 -26.53 27.80
N ILE A 10 -20.70 -26.97 27.96
CA ILE A 10 -19.52 -26.14 27.76
C ILE A 10 -19.46 -25.84 26.26
N LEU A 11 -20.06 -24.73 25.82
CA LEU A 11 -19.62 -24.06 24.60
C LEU A 11 -18.20 -23.59 24.87
N LEU A 12 -17.20 -24.44 24.54
CA LEU A 12 -15.85 -23.95 24.35
C LEU A 12 -15.93 -22.93 23.22
N ALA A 13 -15.93 -21.66 23.59
CA ALA A 13 -15.61 -20.57 22.69
C ALA A 13 -14.18 -20.79 22.22
N THR A 14 -14.01 -21.55 21.13
CA THR A 14 -12.81 -21.46 20.31
C THR A 14 -12.88 -20.12 19.61
N SER A 15 -12.56 -19.06 20.34
CA SER A 15 -12.22 -17.75 19.78
C SER A 15 -10.87 -17.91 19.09
N GLY A 16 -10.83 -18.68 18.01
CA GLY A 16 -9.73 -18.61 17.07
C GLY A 16 -9.74 -17.19 16.54
N THR A 17 -8.69 -16.43 16.82
CA THR A 17 -8.47 -15.14 16.18
C THR A 17 -8.34 -15.40 14.69
N LEU A 18 -9.45 -15.23 13.96
CA LEU A 18 -9.46 -15.16 12.51
C LEU A 18 -8.77 -13.83 12.15
N TYR A 19 -7.45 -13.86 12.08
CA TYR A 19 -6.70 -12.75 11.51
C TYR A 19 -7.04 -12.68 10.04
N ALA A 20 -7.81 -11.65 9.66
CA ALA A 20 -8.13 -11.39 8.27
C ALA A 20 -6.90 -10.94 7.47
N GLN A 21 -5.80 -10.54 8.14
CA GLN A 21 -4.52 -10.26 7.51
C GLN A 21 -3.70 -11.55 7.31
N LEU A 22 -3.02 -11.62 6.18
CA LEU A 22 -2.14 -12.75 5.86
C LEU A 22 -0.85 -12.70 6.67
N ALA A 23 -0.29 -13.88 6.94
CA ALA A 23 1.05 -14.00 7.49
C ALA A 23 2.09 -13.44 6.51
N VAL A 24 3.20 -12.90 7.03
CA VAL A 24 4.28 -12.33 6.20
C VAL A 24 5.00 -13.34 5.30
N THR A 25 4.73 -14.64 5.51
CA THR A 25 5.24 -15.76 4.72
C THR A 25 4.23 -16.28 3.69
N ASP A 26 3.01 -15.74 3.65
CA ASP A 26 1.98 -16.15 2.69
C ASP A 26 2.35 -15.71 1.26
N ASP A 27 2.08 -16.57 0.27
CA ASP A 27 2.41 -16.30 -1.13
C ASP A 27 1.77 -15.01 -1.64
N LEU A 28 0.49 -14.74 -1.31
CA LEU A 28 -0.19 -13.53 -1.76
C LEU A 28 0.40 -12.28 -1.08
N TYR A 29 0.77 -12.39 0.20
CA TYR A 29 1.48 -11.33 0.90
C TYR A 29 2.80 -10.99 0.20
N LEU A 30 3.61 -12.01 -0.12
CA LEU A 30 4.90 -11.84 -0.78
C LEU A 30 4.74 -11.24 -2.18
N VAL A 31 3.76 -11.70 -2.96
CA VAL A 31 3.43 -11.14 -4.28
C VAL A 31 3.08 -9.67 -4.17
N LEU A 32 2.16 -9.27 -3.28
CA LEU A 32 1.74 -7.87 -3.20
C LEU A 32 2.80 -6.96 -2.58
N LYS A 33 3.65 -7.48 -1.69
CA LYS A 33 4.85 -6.77 -1.24
C LYS A 33 5.83 -6.52 -2.39
N GLN A 34 5.98 -7.48 -3.31
CA GLN A 34 6.79 -7.30 -4.51
C GLN A 34 6.15 -6.28 -5.47
N GLN A 35 4.83 -6.33 -5.67
CA GLN A 35 4.12 -5.33 -6.50
C GLN A 35 4.28 -3.92 -5.94
N ASP A 36 4.14 -3.73 -4.62
CA ASP A 36 4.43 -2.44 -3.95
C ASP A 36 5.86 -1.97 -4.26
N SER A 37 6.85 -2.86 -4.13
CA SER A 37 8.24 -2.52 -4.44
C SER A 37 8.44 -2.12 -5.91
N ILE A 38 7.79 -2.80 -6.86
CA ILE A 38 7.88 -2.49 -8.29
C ILE A 38 7.24 -1.13 -8.57
N LEU A 39 6.04 -0.88 -8.04
CA LEU A 39 5.30 0.37 -8.20
C LEU A 39 6.15 1.57 -7.75
N PHE A 40 6.63 1.52 -6.51
CA PHE A 40 7.36 2.65 -5.95
C PHE A 40 8.78 2.80 -6.53
N HIS A 41 9.40 1.70 -6.98
CA HIS A 41 10.65 1.80 -7.73
C HIS A 41 10.44 2.51 -9.07
N ALA A 42 9.38 2.16 -9.81
CA ALA A 42 9.03 2.84 -11.04
C ALA A 42 8.73 4.33 -10.81
N ALA A 43 7.96 4.64 -9.76
CA ALA A 43 7.56 6.00 -9.45
C ALA A 43 8.69 6.91 -8.95
N PHE A 44 9.57 6.41 -8.08
CA PHE A 44 10.56 7.25 -7.39
C PHE A 44 11.99 7.09 -7.91
N ASN A 45 12.34 5.97 -8.56
CA ASN A 45 13.73 5.66 -8.91
C ASN A 45 13.99 5.68 -10.41
N THR A 46 13.10 5.09 -11.22
CA THR A 46 13.36 4.90 -12.66
C THR A 46 12.50 5.74 -13.58
N CYS A 47 11.41 6.33 -13.08
CA CYS A 47 10.45 7.05 -13.90
C CYS A 47 9.89 6.19 -15.06
N ASP A 48 9.65 4.89 -14.80
CA ASP A 48 9.18 3.94 -15.80
C ASP A 48 7.67 4.08 -16.05
N ASP A 49 7.31 4.88 -17.07
CA ASP A 49 5.93 5.12 -17.47
C ASP A 49 5.20 3.87 -17.94
N ALA A 50 5.90 2.90 -18.54
CA ALA A 50 5.28 1.68 -19.03
C ALA A 50 4.84 0.80 -17.86
N VAL A 51 5.69 0.66 -16.83
CA VAL A 51 5.32 -0.02 -15.58
C VAL A 51 4.17 0.70 -14.90
N MET A 52 4.28 2.02 -14.69
CA MET A 52 3.21 2.80 -14.06
C MET A 52 1.88 2.61 -14.80
N THR A 53 1.85 2.78 -16.12
CA THR A 53 0.63 2.60 -16.94
C THR A 53 0.02 1.21 -16.81
N ALA A 54 0.86 0.16 -16.75
CA ALA A 54 0.40 -1.22 -16.64
C ALA A 54 -0.16 -1.57 -15.26
N MET A 55 0.28 -0.87 -14.21
CA MET A 55 -0.08 -1.15 -12.82
C MET A 55 -1.40 -0.53 -12.37
N PHE A 56 -1.98 0.42 -13.09
CA PHE A 56 -3.25 1.06 -12.71
C PHE A 56 -4.39 0.64 -13.64
N THR A 57 -5.60 0.48 -13.08
CA THR A 57 -6.82 0.34 -13.90
C THR A 57 -7.14 1.65 -14.59
N GLU A 58 -7.84 1.61 -15.73
CA GLU A 58 -8.19 2.84 -16.46
C GLU A 58 -9.03 3.80 -15.60
N ASP A 59 -9.97 3.22 -14.83
CA ASP A 59 -10.86 3.91 -13.89
C ASP A 59 -10.24 4.16 -12.51
N PHE A 60 -8.91 4.20 -12.39
CA PHE A 60 -8.20 4.42 -11.13
C PHE A 60 -8.65 5.70 -10.41
N GLU A 61 -8.67 5.68 -9.07
CA GLU A 61 -8.85 6.88 -8.25
C GLU A 61 -7.80 6.93 -7.14
N PHE A 62 -7.30 8.14 -6.88
CA PHE A 62 -6.39 8.44 -5.79
C PHE A 62 -7.02 9.45 -4.84
N TYR A 63 -7.07 9.10 -3.56
CA TYR A 63 -7.58 9.96 -2.49
C TYR A 63 -6.44 10.39 -1.60
N HIS A 64 -6.13 11.69 -1.62
CA HIS A 64 -5.07 12.25 -0.79
C HIS A 64 -5.66 13.26 0.20
N ASP A 65 -5.38 13.08 1.49
CA ASP A 65 -5.90 13.96 2.56
C ASP A 65 -5.54 15.46 2.40
N LYS A 66 -4.31 15.76 1.96
CA LYS A 66 -3.81 17.11 1.66
C LYS A 66 -4.01 17.54 0.20
N GLY A 67 -4.06 16.59 -0.74
CA GLY A 67 -4.08 16.85 -2.18
C GLY A 67 -5.45 16.77 -2.85
N GLY A 68 -6.47 16.26 -2.15
CA GLY A 68 -7.79 16.01 -2.72
C GLY A 68 -7.85 14.72 -3.56
N ILE A 69 -8.88 14.63 -4.40
CA ILE A 69 -9.17 13.45 -5.23
C ILE A 69 -8.55 13.65 -6.61
N THR A 70 -7.91 12.60 -7.14
CA THR A 70 -7.53 12.49 -8.55
C THR A 70 -8.29 11.33 -9.18
N GLU A 71 -9.06 11.60 -10.22
CA GLU A 71 -9.89 10.62 -10.92
C GLU A 71 -9.29 10.30 -12.30
N GLY A 72 -9.20 8.99 -12.60
CA GLY A 72 -8.70 8.46 -13.86
C GLY A 72 -7.18 8.28 -13.89
N ARG A 73 -6.74 7.15 -14.46
CA ARG A 73 -5.31 6.81 -14.57
C ARG A 73 -4.51 7.89 -15.30
N GLU A 74 -5.00 8.39 -16.43
CA GLU A 74 -4.23 9.35 -17.22
C GLU A 74 -4.05 10.69 -16.52
N THR A 75 -5.03 11.13 -15.71
CA THR A 75 -4.92 12.33 -14.88
C THR A 75 -3.79 12.17 -13.86
N PHE A 76 -3.75 11.01 -13.18
CA PHE A 76 -2.70 10.69 -12.23
C PHE A 76 -1.31 10.58 -12.90
N LEU A 77 -1.23 9.84 -14.00
CA LEU A 77 0.03 9.62 -14.71
C LEU A 77 0.58 10.88 -15.36
N LYS A 78 -0.26 11.85 -15.72
CA LYS A 78 0.21 13.16 -16.21
C LYS A 78 1.12 13.84 -15.19
N GLN A 79 0.72 13.88 -13.91
CA GLN A 79 1.53 14.48 -12.85
C GLN A 79 2.83 13.72 -12.63
N PHE A 80 2.77 12.38 -12.65
CA PHE A 80 3.95 11.53 -12.58
C PHE A 80 4.94 11.84 -13.73
N ARG A 81 4.46 11.88 -14.98
CA ARG A 81 5.27 12.20 -16.17
C ARG A 81 5.90 13.59 -16.07
N GLU A 82 5.15 14.58 -15.58
CA GLU A 82 5.66 15.94 -15.35
C GLU A 82 6.76 15.97 -14.28
N ASN A 83 6.58 15.25 -13.17
CA ASN A 83 7.58 15.14 -12.09
C ASN A 83 8.84 14.36 -12.50
N CYS A 84 8.74 13.55 -13.56
CA CYS A 84 9.84 12.79 -14.15
C CYS A 84 10.51 13.51 -15.33
N ALA A 85 9.86 14.52 -15.91
CA ALA A 85 10.40 15.25 -17.04
C ALA A 85 11.71 15.94 -16.64
N GLY A 86 12.76 15.73 -17.45
CA GLY A 86 14.08 16.32 -17.21
C GLY A 86 14.93 15.61 -16.15
N ARG A 87 14.48 14.48 -15.58
CA ARG A 87 15.36 13.63 -14.75
C ARG A 87 16.35 12.88 -15.65
N GLU A 88 17.63 13.08 -15.39
CA GLU A 88 18.69 12.34 -16.09
C GLU A 88 19.09 11.08 -15.31
N ALA A 89 19.54 10.06 -16.05
CA ALA A 89 20.07 8.85 -15.45
C ALA A 89 21.27 9.18 -14.55
N GLY A 90 21.20 8.80 -13.27
CA GLY A 90 22.25 9.05 -12.28
C GLY A 90 22.08 10.32 -11.44
N GLN A 91 21.07 11.15 -11.72
CA GLN A 91 20.70 12.26 -10.82
C GLN A 91 20.10 11.73 -9.52
N SER A 92 20.43 12.41 -8.40
CA SER A 92 19.79 12.15 -7.11
C SER A 92 18.30 12.42 -7.18
N GLN A 93 17.50 11.49 -6.70
CA GLN A 93 16.04 11.61 -6.74
C GLN A 93 15.58 12.66 -5.71
N PRO A 94 14.64 13.55 -6.06
CA PRO A 94 14.19 14.61 -5.15
C PRO A 94 13.53 14.05 -3.88
N SER A 95 12.96 12.85 -3.98
CA SER A 95 12.38 12.14 -2.86
C SER A 95 12.60 10.63 -2.97
N LYS A 96 12.54 9.96 -1.83
CA LYS A 96 12.45 8.50 -1.72
C LYS A 96 11.20 8.15 -0.96
N ARG A 97 10.50 7.11 -1.42
CA ARG A 97 9.47 6.44 -0.63
C ARG A 97 10.05 5.16 -0.04
N ILE A 98 9.79 4.92 1.24
CA ILE A 98 10.21 3.75 1.99
C ILE A 98 8.97 3.09 2.59
N LEU A 99 8.81 1.77 2.40
CA LEU A 99 7.78 1.02 3.12
C LEU A 99 8.18 0.94 4.59
N PHE A 100 7.34 1.46 5.49
CA PHE A 100 7.67 1.50 6.90
C PHE A 100 7.80 0.06 7.45
N PRO A 101 8.88 -0.27 8.19
CA PRO A 101 9.14 -1.63 8.61
C PRO A 101 7.96 -2.26 9.37
N LYS A 102 7.58 -3.49 8.98
CA LYS A 102 6.51 -4.28 9.60
C LYS A 102 5.12 -3.62 9.61
N SER A 103 4.89 -2.61 8.77
CA SER A 103 3.58 -1.95 8.67
C SER A 103 2.63 -2.58 7.64
N LEU A 104 3.16 -3.40 6.72
CA LEU A 104 2.38 -3.92 5.61
C LEU A 104 1.45 -5.05 6.05
N GLU A 105 0.16 -4.86 5.77
CA GLU A 105 -0.91 -5.83 5.95
C GLU A 105 -1.58 -6.13 4.60
N VAL A 106 -2.02 -7.37 4.41
CA VAL A 106 -2.70 -7.81 3.18
C VAL A 106 -3.93 -8.61 3.53
N HIS A 107 -5.06 -8.24 2.94
CA HIS A 107 -6.36 -8.89 3.12
C HIS A 107 -6.89 -9.38 1.77
N PRO A 108 -7.04 -10.70 1.54
CA PRO A 108 -7.55 -11.21 0.28
C PRO A 108 -9.03 -10.89 0.08
N LEU A 109 -9.40 -10.49 -1.13
CA LEU A 109 -10.78 -10.30 -1.55
C LEU A 109 -11.20 -11.47 -2.44
N LYS A 110 -12.21 -12.22 -2.00
CA LYS A 110 -12.70 -13.41 -2.67
C LYS A 110 -14.20 -13.30 -2.96
N ASN A 111 -14.61 -13.74 -4.15
CA ASN A 111 -16.01 -13.93 -4.51
C ASN A 111 -16.25 -15.42 -4.71
N ASN A 112 -17.13 -16.03 -3.91
CA ASN A 112 -17.38 -17.48 -3.91
C ASN A 112 -16.08 -18.32 -3.82
N GLY A 113 -15.14 -17.89 -2.98
CA GLY A 113 -13.84 -18.54 -2.79
C GLY A 113 -12.78 -18.22 -3.85
N VAL A 114 -13.16 -17.59 -4.97
CA VAL A 114 -12.23 -17.18 -6.03
C VAL A 114 -11.61 -15.84 -5.70
N LEU A 115 -10.28 -15.79 -5.63
CA LEU A 115 -9.52 -14.55 -5.42
C LEU A 115 -9.67 -13.62 -6.64
N TYR A 116 -10.15 -12.41 -6.41
CA TYR A 116 -10.28 -11.39 -7.46
C TYR A 116 -9.55 -10.09 -7.10
N GLY A 117 -9.14 -9.93 -5.85
CA GLY A 117 -8.53 -8.70 -5.37
C GLY A 117 -7.83 -8.88 -4.04
N ALA A 118 -7.24 -7.81 -3.54
CA ALA A 118 -6.73 -7.70 -2.19
C ALA A 118 -6.72 -6.25 -1.73
N ILE A 119 -6.93 -6.04 -0.44
CA ILE A 119 -6.62 -4.77 0.21
C ILE A 119 -5.21 -4.88 0.77
N GLN A 120 -4.33 -3.97 0.38
CA GLN A 120 -3.01 -3.84 0.97
C GLN A 120 -2.97 -2.52 1.74
N HIS A 121 -2.60 -2.57 3.00
CA HIS A 121 -2.52 -1.41 3.89
C HIS A 121 -1.15 -1.33 4.53
N GLY A 122 -0.70 -0.13 4.89
CA GLY A 122 0.48 0.05 5.70
C GLY A 122 0.86 1.51 5.85
N MET A 123 2.15 1.77 6.07
CA MET A 123 2.69 3.11 6.19
C MET A 123 3.85 3.33 5.22
N HIS A 124 3.92 4.53 4.66
CA HIS A 124 5.07 5.05 3.93
C HIS A 124 5.83 6.03 4.81
N GLU A 125 7.14 6.01 4.66
CA GLU A 125 8.02 7.11 5.05
C GLU A 125 8.59 7.74 3.79
N PHE A 126 8.65 9.06 3.77
CA PHE A 126 9.27 9.83 2.71
C PHE A 126 10.55 10.48 3.20
N GLU A 127 11.59 10.45 2.38
CA GLU A 127 12.80 11.25 2.56
C GLU A 127 12.93 12.23 1.40
N PHE A 128 13.44 13.43 1.66
CA PHE A 128 13.59 14.49 0.67
C PHE A 128 15.04 14.95 0.57
N LEU A 129 15.50 15.21 -0.66
CA LEU A 129 16.85 15.71 -0.90
C LEU A 129 16.93 17.20 -0.55
N ASN A 130 17.85 17.58 0.34
CA ASN A 130 18.11 18.98 0.66
C ASN A 130 19.06 19.64 -0.35
N GLY A 131 19.29 20.96 -0.21
CA GLY A 131 20.21 21.71 -1.07
C GLY A 131 21.68 21.28 -1.00
N ASN A 132 22.06 20.48 0.00
CA ASN A 132 23.41 19.92 0.15
C ASN A 132 23.53 18.53 -0.49
N GLY A 133 22.46 17.99 -1.10
CA GLY A 133 22.45 16.65 -1.68
C GLY A 133 22.29 15.52 -0.65
N GLU A 134 21.80 15.83 0.55
CA GLU A 134 21.57 14.85 1.61
C GLU A 134 20.07 14.58 1.79
N TYR A 135 19.71 13.31 1.99
CA TYR A 135 18.33 12.93 2.29
C TYR A 135 17.97 13.24 3.74
N GLN A 136 16.88 13.97 3.92
CA GLN A 136 16.30 14.31 5.21
C GLN A 136 15.01 13.53 5.39
N LYS A 137 14.76 13.08 6.62
CA LYS A 137 13.48 12.46 6.99
C LYS A 137 12.35 13.47 6.81
N GLY A 138 11.31 13.04 6.11
CA GLY A 138 10.15 13.85 5.80
C GLY A 138 8.88 13.31 6.45
N ASP A 139 7.82 13.23 5.65
CA ASP A 139 6.50 12.83 6.13
C ASP A 139 6.39 11.31 6.27
N ILE A 140 5.52 10.90 7.19
CA ILE A 140 4.97 9.55 7.27
C ILE A 140 3.50 9.63 6.92
N ALA A 141 3.01 8.65 6.16
CA ALA A 141 1.61 8.56 5.76
C ALA A 141 1.12 7.12 5.86
N ARG A 142 -0.17 6.95 6.15
CA ARG A 142 -0.86 5.69 5.94
C ARG A 142 -1.27 5.58 4.48
N PHE A 143 -1.23 4.36 3.96
CA PHE A 143 -1.70 4.08 2.62
C PHE A 143 -2.62 2.86 2.58
N THR A 144 -3.53 2.85 1.62
CA THR A 144 -4.34 1.68 1.28
C THR A 144 -4.43 1.53 -0.23
N HIS A 145 -3.99 0.40 -0.76
CA HIS A 145 -4.24 -0.01 -2.14
C HIS A 145 -5.40 -1.00 -2.19
N LEU A 146 -6.32 -0.78 -3.12
CA LEU A 146 -7.20 -1.81 -3.65
C LEU A 146 -6.55 -2.42 -4.89
N TRP A 147 -6.00 -3.61 -4.74
CA TRP A 147 -5.50 -4.40 -5.86
C TRP A 147 -6.60 -5.26 -6.45
N ILE A 148 -6.71 -5.30 -7.79
CA ILE A 148 -7.60 -6.19 -8.52
C ILE A 148 -6.76 -7.07 -9.45
N LEU A 149 -7.14 -8.35 -9.55
CA LEU A 149 -6.51 -9.32 -10.42
C LEU A 149 -7.24 -9.36 -11.76
N GLU A 150 -6.70 -8.69 -12.77
CA GLU A 150 -7.25 -8.65 -14.12
C GLU A 150 -6.39 -9.50 -15.05
N GLN A 151 -6.97 -10.57 -15.62
CA GLN A 151 -6.27 -11.45 -16.57
C GLN A 151 -4.93 -11.98 -16.01
N GLY A 152 -4.90 -12.29 -14.71
CA GLY A 152 -3.70 -12.77 -14.02
C GLY A 152 -2.67 -11.69 -13.67
N LYS A 153 -2.98 -10.40 -13.92
CA LYS A 153 -2.11 -9.27 -13.58
C LYS A 153 -2.73 -8.43 -12.47
N TRP A 154 -1.92 -8.08 -11.48
CA TRP A 154 -2.32 -7.21 -10.40
C TRP A 154 -2.31 -5.75 -10.85
N LYS A 155 -3.40 -5.04 -10.58
CA LYS A 155 -3.52 -3.61 -10.83
C LYS A 155 -4.11 -2.89 -9.63
N VAL A 156 -3.63 -1.69 -9.34
CA VAL A 156 -4.22 -0.79 -8.38
C VAL A 156 -5.45 -0.16 -9.00
N LYS A 157 -6.60 -0.43 -8.39
CA LYS A 157 -7.87 0.20 -8.74
C LYS A 157 -8.11 1.46 -7.94
N ARG A 158 -7.73 1.48 -6.66
CA ARG A 158 -7.86 2.64 -5.78
C ARG A 158 -6.63 2.77 -4.90
N GLU A 159 -6.19 3.99 -4.66
CA GLU A 159 -5.15 4.31 -3.69
C GLU A 159 -5.64 5.41 -2.75
N LEU A 160 -5.44 5.20 -1.46
CA LEU A 160 -5.72 6.20 -0.44
C LEU A 160 -4.39 6.51 0.25
N SER A 161 -4.03 7.77 0.35
CA SER A 161 -2.87 8.25 1.11
C SER A 161 -3.32 9.33 2.10
N TYR A 162 -3.14 9.06 3.39
CA TYR A 162 -3.79 9.83 4.44
C TYR A 162 -3.00 9.80 5.76
N ASP A 163 -3.40 10.66 6.71
CA ASP A 163 -2.75 10.78 8.01
C ASP A 163 -1.28 11.24 7.85
N HIS A 164 -1.05 12.18 6.92
CA HIS A 164 0.29 12.68 6.65
C HIS A 164 0.80 13.56 7.80
N VAL A 165 1.76 13.03 8.55
CA VAL A 165 2.42 13.71 9.67
C VAL A 165 3.89 13.92 9.37
N SER A 166 4.45 15.07 9.77
CA SER A 166 5.89 15.26 9.71
C SER A 166 6.56 14.34 10.72
N ARG A 167 7.64 13.65 10.35
CA ARG A 167 8.34 12.78 11.29
C ARG A 167 8.91 13.52 12.49
N THR A 168 9.18 14.82 12.37
CA THR A 168 9.60 15.68 13.49
C THR A 168 8.51 15.79 14.56
N ASP A 169 7.23 15.68 14.18
CA ASP A 169 6.08 15.77 15.09
C ASP A 169 5.85 14.47 15.88
N LEU A 170 6.45 13.35 15.46
CA LEU A 170 6.35 12.05 16.13
C LEU A 170 7.47 11.80 17.15
N THR A 171 8.47 12.68 17.18
CA THR A 171 9.64 12.59 18.09
C THR A 171 9.60 13.58 19.25
N ASN A 172 8.57 14.44 19.28
CA ASN A 172 8.27 15.34 20.39
C ASN A 172 7.11 14.79 21.24
#